data_AF-A0A3D0K0P0-F1
#
_entry.id   AF-A0A3D0K0P0-F1
#
_cell.length_a   1.000
_cell.length_b   1.000
_cell.length_c   1.000
_cell.angle_alpha   90.00
_cell.angle_beta   90.00
_cell.angle_gamma   90.00
#
_symmetry.space_group_name_H-M   'P 1'
#
loop_
_entity.id
_entity.type
_entity.pdbx_description
1 polymer ?
#
loop_
_entity_poly.entity_id
_entity_poly.type
_entity_poly.pdbx_seq_one_letter_code
_entity_poly.pdbx_strand_id
1 'polypeptide(L)'
;MIDRISYVLQAMAGRFSHRSMTSWFGVLVVGCALVVILMLARNPLRATAHPPVESVTIRFVDAPTWIGDSLHQHLTDIVAPWLLNTPLDRTALINAREALIASGCFAEVRQVRRAGDQVVEIEGRFLRPSARVLDNGSSLLVDREGFVLPGGYR
;
A
#
# COMPACT_ATOMS: atom_id res chain seq x y z
N MET A 1 -60.00 -70.30 -4.50
CA MET A 1 -59.28 -70.50 -3.21
C MET A 1 -57.99 -69.69 -3.29
N ILE A 2 -58.05 -68.36 -3.46
CA ILE A 2 -58.48 -67.37 -2.45
C ILE A 2 -57.83 -67.75 -1.11
N ASP A 3 -56.63 -67.23 -0.84
CA ASP A 3 -56.21 -66.66 0.47
C ASP A 3 -54.69 -66.53 0.69
N ARG A 4 -53.81 -66.97 -0.21
CA ARG A 4 -52.37 -67.08 0.13
C ARG A 4 -51.37 -66.14 -0.53
N ILE A 5 -51.81 -65.23 -1.41
CA ILE A 5 -50.86 -64.37 -2.16
C ILE A 5 -50.68 -62.98 -1.53
N SER A 6 -51.54 -62.57 -0.59
CA SER A 6 -51.50 -61.23 -0.01
C SER A 6 -50.36 -60.97 0.99
N TYR A 7 -49.67 -62.01 1.49
CA TYR A 7 -48.68 -61.83 2.57
C TYR A 7 -47.26 -61.48 2.13
N VAL A 8 -46.87 -61.72 0.87
CA VAL A 8 -45.48 -61.51 0.44
C VAL A 8 -45.22 -60.07 -0.04
N LEU A 9 -46.25 -59.34 -0.50
CA LEU A 9 -46.07 -57.96 -0.96
C LEU A 9 -46.02 -56.91 0.17
N GLN A 10 -46.32 -57.28 1.42
CA GLN A 10 -46.40 -56.33 2.53
C GLN A 10 -45.07 -56.10 3.28
N ALA A 11 -44.00 -56.80 2.90
CA ALA A 11 -42.69 -56.70 3.54
C ALA A 11 -41.71 -55.68 2.91
N MET A 12 -42.11 -54.95 1.86
CA MET A 12 -41.26 -53.95 1.18
C MET A 12 -41.77 -52.50 1.27
N ALA A 13 -42.62 -52.17 2.25
CA ALA A 13 -43.11 -50.80 2.44
C ALA A 13 -42.59 -50.15 3.74
N GLY A 14 -41.47 -50.63 4.28
CA GLY A 14 -40.94 -50.22 5.58
C GLY A 14 -39.55 -49.61 5.52
N ARG A 15 -39.39 -48.43 4.91
CA ARG A 15 -38.34 -47.42 5.21
C ARG A 15 -38.41 -46.23 4.25
N PHE A 16 -39.54 -45.54 4.22
CA PHE A 16 -39.54 -44.18 3.68
C PHE A 16 -38.98 -43.26 4.77
N SER A 17 -37.73 -42.85 4.55
CA SER A 17 -36.92 -42.01 5.43
C SER A 17 -37.62 -40.69 5.73
N HIS A 18 -38.18 -40.59 6.94
CA HIS A 18 -38.72 -39.34 7.50
C HIS A 18 -37.61 -38.50 8.15
N ARG A 19 -36.45 -38.36 7.48
CA ARG A 19 -35.29 -37.60 7.99
C ARG A 19 -34.61 -36.85 6.85
N SER A 20 -35.13 -35.68 6.48
CA SER A 20 -34.32 -34.64 5.81
C SER A 20 -34.99 -33.30 5.57
N MET A 21 -36.29 -33.09 5.85
CA MET A 21 -36.91 -31.81 5.43
C MET A 21 -36.66 -30.61 6.37
N THR A 22 -36.26 -30.83 7.62
CA THR A 22 -35.95 -29.75 8.58
C THR A 22 -34.47 -29.34 8.59
N SER A 23 -33.60 -30.07 7.88
CA SER A 23 -32.14 -29.83 7.84
C SER A 23 -31.75 -28.70 6.88
N TRP A 24 -32.50 -28.52 5.79
CA TRP A 24 -32.14 -27.56 4.74
C TRP A 24 -32.35 -26.09 5.12
N PHE A 25 -33.37 -25.79 5.93
CA PHE A 25 -33.64 -24.42 6.35
C PHE A 25 -32.55 -23.87 7.30
N GLY A 26 -31.95 -24.73 8.14
CA GLY A 26 -30.86 -24.32 9.04
C GLY A 26 -29.60 -23.88 8.30
N VAL A 27 -29.25 -24.56 7.20
CA VAL A 27 -28.05 -24.24 6.40
C VAL A 27 -28.21 -22.91 5.66
N LEU A 28 -29.41 -22.61 5.16
CA LEU A 28 -29.69 -21.36 4.45
C LEU A 28 -29.61 -20.13 5.37
N VAL A 29 -30.13 -20.23 6.59
CA VAL A 29 -30.10 -19.11 7.56
C VAL A 29 -28.67 -18.83 8.04
N VAL A 30 -27.88 -19.87 8.34
CA VAL A 30 -26.48 -19.71 8.74
C VAL A 30 -25.62 -19.18 7.60
N GLY A 31 -25.85 -19.64 6.36
CA GLY A 31 -25.17 -19.15 5.17
C GLY A 31 -25.44 -17.66 4.91
N CYS A 32 -26.71 -17.24 4.94
CA CYS A 32 -27.07 -15.83 4.78
C CYS A 32 -26.49 -14.94 5.89
N ALA A 33 -26.51 -15.39 7.15
CA ALA A 33 -25.92 -14.64 8.26
C ALA A 33 -24.41 -14.44 8.08
N LEU A 34 -23.68 -15.47 7.61
CA LEU A 34 -22.25 -15.38 7.36
C LEU A 34 -21.93 -14.40 6.22
N VAL A 35 -22.72 -14.43 5.13
CA VAL A 35 -22.56 -13.50 3.99
C VAL A 35 -22.82 -12.06 4.43
N VAL A 36 -23.86 -11.82 5.25
CA VAL A 36 -24.17 -10.50 5.79
C VAL A 36 -23.06 -10.02 6.72
N ILE A 37 -22.52 -10.87 7.59
CA ILE A 37 -21.38 -10.53 8.46
C ILE A 37 -20.13 -10.21 7.64
N LEU A 38 -19.83 -10.98 6.59
CA LEU A 38 -18.70 -10.70 5.69
C LEU A 38 -18.89 -9.40 4.88
N MET A 39 -20.13 -9.08 4.50
CA MET A 39 -20.48 -7.82 3.84
C MET A 39 -20.41 -6.61 4.80
N LEU A 40 -20.82 -6.76 6.06
CA LEU A 40 -20.65 -5.71 7.08
C LEU A 40 -19.19 -5.57 7.53
N ALA A 41 -18.41 -6.65 7.56
CA ALA A 41 -16.97 -6.61 7.85
C ALA A 41 -16.16 -5.96 6.71
N ARG A 42 -16.75 -5.87 5.51
CA ARG A 42 -16.21 -5.08 4.38
C ARG A 42 -16.48 -3.59 4.49
N ASN A 43 -17.05 -3.09 5.59
CA ASN A 43 -17.07 -1.66 5.84
C ASN A 43 -15.61 -1.23 6.03
N PRO A 44 -15.00 -0.47 5.10
CA PRO A 44 -13.65 -0.03 5.30
C PRO A 44 -13.68 0.77 6.59
N LEU A 45 -12.83 0.40 7.55
CA LEU A 45 -12.49 1.25 8.68
C LEU A 45 -12.37 2.65 8.08
N ARG A 46 -13.29 3.55 8.43
CA ARG A 46 -13.33 4.90 7.89
C ARG A 46 -12.01 5.52 8.27
N ALA A 47 -11.03 5.41 7.38
CA ALA A 47 -9.81 6.17 7.43
C ALA A 47 -10.30 7.60 7.49
N THR A 48 -10.06 8.27 8.61
CA THR A 48 -10.39 9.67 8.80
C THR A 48 -9.75 10.39 7.61
N ALA A 49 -10.58 10.76 6.63
CA ALA A 49 -10.11 11.40 5.42
C ALA A 49 -9.62 12.77 5.87
N HIS A 50 -8.29 12.93 5.90
CA HIS A 50 -7.71 14.21 6.25
C HIS A 50 -7.99 15.17 5.09
N PRO A 51 -8.28 16.45 5.38
CA PRO A 51 -8.46 17.43 4.32
C PRO A 51 -7.16 17.51 3.49
N PRO A 52 -7.28 17.80 2.18
CA PRO A 52 -6.13 18.06 1.33
C PRO A 52 -5.27 19.18 1.93
N VAL A 53 -3.95 19.01 1.85
CA VAL A 53 -3.01 19.99 2.39
C VAL A 53 -2.53 20.93 1.27
N GLU A 54 -2.74 22.24 1.43
CA GLU A 54 -2.34 23.26 0.45
C GLU A 54 -0.84 23.58 0.49
N SER A 55 -0.19 23.44 1.65
CA SER A 55 1.23 23.67 1.84
C SER A 55 1.88 22.56 2.67
N VAL A 56 3.01 22.03 2.19
CA VAL A 56 3.74 20.96 2.88
C VAL A 56 5.17 21.39 3.14
N THR A 57 5.59 21.31 4.40
CA THR A 57 6.99 21.48 4.82
C THR A 57 7.68 20.13 4.77
N ILE A 58 8.67 19.98 3.89
CA ILE A 58 9.46 18.76 3.73
C ILE A 58 10.74 18.89 4.54
N ARG A 59 11.00 17.92 5.43
CA ARG A 59 12.21 17.86 6.24
C ARG A 59 12.97 16.56 5.98
N PHE A 60 14.22 16.67 5.57
CA PHE A 60 15.11 15.53 5.45
C PHE A 60 15.80 15.30 6.79
N VAL A 61 15.58 14.11 7.37
CA VAL A 61 16.18 13.70 8.63
C VAL A 61 17.63 13.29 8.37
N ASP A 62 18.55 13.77 9.20
CA ASP A 62 19.99 13.49 9.11
C ASP A 62 20.61 13.81 7.73
N ALA A 63 20.12 14.86 7.07
CA ALA A 63 20.68 15.36 5.82
C ALA A 63 22.16 15.74 6.02
N PRO A 64 23.09 15.19 5.22
CA PRO A 64 24.50 15.56 5.30
C PRO A 64 24.74 17.04 5.00
N THR A 65 25.74 17.64 5.66
CA THR A 65 26.06 19.08 5.52
C THR A 65 26.55 19.50 4.14
N TRP A 66 26.92 18.54 3.28
CA TRP A 66 27.32 18.81 1.90
C TRP A 66 26.13 18.96 0.95
N ILE A 67 24.91 18.63 1.40
CA ILE A 67 23.69 18.91 0.63
C ILE A 67 23.47 20.41 0.64
N GLY A 68 23.63 21.03 -0.52
CA GLY A 68 23.30 22.44 -0.70
C GLY A 68 21.80 22.67 -0.86
N ASP A 69 21.39 23.93 -0.71
CA ASP A 69 20.00 24.36 -0.87
C ASP A 69 19.42 24.00 -2.25
N SER A 70 20.27 23.98 -3.29
CA SER A 70 19.89 23.58 -4.65
C SER A 70 19.38 22.14 -4.73
N LEU A 71 20.09 21.21 -4.08
CA LEU A 71 19.69 19.81 -4.06
C LEU A 71 18.45 19.61 -3.18
N HIS A 72 18.36 20.32 -2.06
CA HIS A 72 17.16 20.33 -1.23
C HIS A 72 15.93 20.80 -1.99
N GLN A 73 16.04 21.89 -2.76
CA GLN A 73 14.95 22.40 -3.57
C GLN A 73 14.58 21.41 -4.68
N HIS A 74 15.57 20.86 -5.38
CA HIS A 74 15.32 19.87 -6.43
C HIS A 74 14.56 18.65 -5.92
N LEU A 75 14.98 18.09 -4.77
CA LEU A 75 14.28 16.97 -4.15
C LEU A 75 12.88 17.36 -3.66
N THR A 76 12.71 18.58 -3.17
CA THR A 76 11.40 19.11 -2.80
C THR A 76 10.47 19.18 -4.01
N ASP A 77 10.96 19.65 -5.15
CA ASP A 77 10.20 19.77 -6.39
C ASP A 77 9.80 18.40 -6.96
N ILE A 78 10.63 17.36 -6.78
CA ILE A 78 10.28 15.98 -7.17
C ILE A 78 9.11 15.43 -6.37
N VAL A 79 9.06 15.76 -5.08
CA VAL A 79 8.10 15.15 -4.15
C VAL A 79 6.82 15.98 -4.03
N ALA A 80 6.89 17.29 -4.24
CA ALA A 80 5.77 18.22 -4.14
C ALA A 80 4.51 17.76 -4.91
N PRO A 81 4.58 17.26 -6.16
CA PRO A 81 3.40 16.79 -6.90
C PRO A 81 2.65 15.64 -6.24
N TRP A 82 3.33 14.85 -5.40
CA TRP A 82 2.76 13.70 -4.71
C TRP A 82 2.18 14.06 -3.34
N LEU A 83 2.57 15.20 -2.77
CA LEU A 83 2.18 15.60 -1.42
C LEU A 83 1.18 16.76 -1.42
N LEU A 84 1.36 17.74 -2.32
CA LEU A 84 0.47 18.90 -2.42
C LEU A 84 -0.92 18.52 -2.91
N ASN A 85 -1.94 19.14 -2.33
CA ASN A 85 -3.35 18.87 -2.62
C ASN A 85 -3.77 17.40 -2.36
N THR A 86 -2.97 16.67 -1.59
CA THR A 86 -3.30 15.30 -1.16
C THR A 86 -3.62 15.28 0.33
N PRO A 87 -4.38 14.29 0.81
CA PRO A 87 -4.62 14.08 2.23
C PRO A 87 -3.39 13.55 2.99
N LEU A 88 -2.21 13.47 2.35
CA LEU A 88 -1.00 12.82 2.86
C LEU A 88 -1.27 11.39 3.34
N ASP A 89 -2.07 10.66 2.56
CA ASP A 89 -2.40 9.28 2.84
C ASP A 89 -1.22 8.34 2.56
N ARG A 90 -1.37 7.07 2.94
CA ARG A 90 -0.33 6.07 2.74
C ARG A 90 0.12 5.98 1.28
N THR A 91 -0.79 6.12 0.33
CA THR A 91 -0.50 6.04 -1.10
C THR A 91 0.36 7.22 -1.56
N ALA A 92 -0.01 8.45 -1.19
CA ALA A 92 0.77 9.65 -1.46
C ALA A 92 2.21 9.54 -0.91
N LEU A 93 2.36 9.07 0.34
CA LEU A 93 3.67 8.89 0.98
C LEU A 93 4.52 7.79 0.30
N ILE A 94 3.89 6.71 -0.17
CA ILE A 94 4.58 5.66 -0.94
C ILE A 94 5.03 6.23 -2.30
N ASN A 95 4.16 6.92 -3.02
CA ASN A 95 4.52 7.50 -4.32
C ASN A 95 5.64 8.53 -4.19
N ALA A 96 5.60 9.37 -3.15
CA ALA A 96 6.68 10.28 -2.79
C ALA A 96 8.01 9.54 -2.55
N ARG A 97 7.98 8.42 -1.82
CA ARG A 97 9.16 7.58 -1.59
C ARG A 97 9.71 7.02 -2.91
N GLU A 98 8.86 6.47 -3.76
CA GLU A 98 9.29 5.89 -5.03
C GLU A 98 9.87 6.96 -5.97
N ALA A 99 9.31 8.17 -5.98
CA ALA A 99 9.85 9.29 -6.73
C ALA A 99 11.25 9.70 -6.23
N LEU A 100 11.49 9.70 -4.92
CA LEU A 100 12.81 9.95 -4.33
C LEU A 100 13.83 8.88 -4.70
N ILE A 101 13.44 7.61 -4.73
CA ILE A 101 14.32 6.52 -5.15
C ILE A 101 14.65 6.67 -6.64
N ALA A 102 13.65 6.94 -7.47
CA ALA A 102 13.80 7.16 -8.91
C ALA A 102 14.68 8.37 -9.25
N SER A 103 14.80 9.35 -8.35
CA SER A 103 15.69 10.51 -8.53
C SER A 103 17.17 10.12 -8.65
N GLY A 104 17.57 8.97 -8.09
CA GLY A 104 18.98 8.56 -8.06
C GLY A 104 19.85 9.39 -7.11
N CYS A 105 19.26 10.19 -6.20
CA CYS A 105 20.00 10.93 -5.18
C CYS A 105 20.23 10.14 -3.87
N PHE A 106 19.48 9.05 -3.69
CA PHE A 106 19.47 8.26 -2.47
C PHE A 106 20.05 6.87 -2.71
N ALA A 107 20.94 6.45 -1.81
CA ALA A 107 21.34 5.05 -1.69
C ALA A 107 20.18 4.21 -1.16
N GLU A 108 19.41 4.79 -0.23
CA GLU A 108 18.25 4.15 0.39
C GLU A 108 17.29 5.22 0.91
N VAL A 109 15.98 5.03 0.69
CA VAL A 109 14.93 5.79 1.39
C VAL A 109 14.24 4.85 2.37
N ARG A 110 14.54 5.03 3.66
CA ARG A 110 14.07 4.17 4.75
C ARG A 110 12.59 4.41 5.02
N GLN A 111 12.22 5.68 5.15
CA GLN A 111 10.85 6.05 5.47
C GLN A 111 10.50 7.44 4.96
N VAL A 112 9.28 7.59 4.44
CA VAL A 112 8.61 8.87 4.24
C VAL A 112 7.38 8.85 5.14
N ARG A 113 7.31 9.77 6.10
CA ARG A 113 6.24 9.80 7.09
C ARG A 113 5.71 11.20 7.32
N ARG A 114 4.42 11.28 7.62
CA ARG A 114 3.83 12.49 8.17
C ARG A 114 4.27 12.64 9.63
N ALA A 115 4.84 13.78 9.97
CA ALA A 115 5.30 14.10 11.33
C ALA A 115 4.44 15.18 12.01
N GLY A 116 3.61 15.89 11.24
CA GLY A 116 2.64 16.86 11.72
C GLY A 116 1.59 17.15 10.66
N ASP A 117 0.73 18.14 10.90
CA ASP A 117 -0.40 18.39 9.99
C ASP A 117 0.04 18.72 8.57
N GLN A 118 1.12 19.49 8.45
CA GLN A 118 1.72 19.95 7.19
C GLN A 118 3.20 19.57 7.09
N VAL A 119 3.69 18.67 7.94
CA VAL A 119 5.12 18.31 8.00
C VAL A 119 5.30 16.87 7.55
N VAL A 120 6.14 16.70 6.53
CA VAL A 120 6.58 15.39 6.04
C VAL A 120 8.06 15.25 6.30
N GLU A 121 8.42 14.16 6.96
CA GLU A 121 9.80 13.77 7.20
C GLU A 121 10.22 12.66 6.25
N ILE A 122 11.41 12.84 5.69
CA ILE A 122 12.06 11.87 4.81
C ILE A 122 13.33 11.40 5.52
N GLU A 123 13.37 10.13 5.88
CA GLU A 123 14.56 9.45 6.39
C GLU A 123 15.18 8.63 5.28
N GLY A 124 16.40 8.98 4.90
CA GLY A 124 17.11 8.31 3.82
C GLY A 124 18.61 8.54 3.87
N ARG A 125 19.37 7.63 3.25
CA ARG A 125 20.80 7.76 3.06
C ARG A 125 21.06 8.31 1.67
N PHE A 126 21.72 9.45 1.61
CA PHE A 126 22.09 10.09 0.35
C PHE A 126 23.34 9.44 -0.27
N LEU A 127 23.41 9.44 -1.60
CA LEU A 127 24.64 9.08 -2.29
C LEU A 127 25.67 10.18 -2.12
N ARG A 128 26.91 9.79 -1.85
CA ARG A 128 28.01 10.73 -1.64
C ARG A 128 28.80 10.91 -2.93
N PRO A 129 28.93 12.13 -3.46
CA PRO A 129 29.82 12.37 -4.59
C PRO A 129 31.26 12.03 -4.19
N SER A 130 31.93 11.21 -5.00
CA SER A 130 33.30 10.76 -4.78
C SER A 130 34.27 11.34 -5.80
N ALA A 131 33.84 11.52 -7.04
CA ALA A 131 34.66 12.09 -8.10
C ALA A 131 33.83 12.94 -9.06
N ARG A 132 34.53 13.82 -9.77
CA ARG A 132 33.98 14.63 -10.86
C ARG A 132 34.66 14.22 -12.15
N VAL A 133 33.87 13.70 -13.09
CA VAL A 133 34.33 13.34 -14.44
C VAL A 133 34.12 14.55 -15.34
N LEU A 134 35.18 14.95 -16.04
CA LEU A 134 35.14 16.04 -17.02
C LEU A 134 35.21 15.42 -18.41
N ASP A 135 34.20 15.66 -19.23
CA ASP A 135 34.18 15.21 -20.64
C ASP A 135 33.71 16.35 -21.54
N ASN A 136 34.57 16.80 -22.45
CA ASN A 136 34.29 17.82 -23.47
C ASN A 136 33.52 19.07 -22.97
N GLY A 137 33.87 19.57 -21.77
CA GLY A 137 33.25 20.76 -21.16
C GLY A 137 31.99 20.47 -20.33
N SER A 138 31.49 19.24 -20.34
CA SER A 138 30.50 18.75 -19.39
C SER A 138 31.19 18.21 -18.14
N SER A 139 30.53 18.34 -16.99
CA SER A 139 31.01 17.74 -15.75
C SER A 139 29.93 16.89 -15.11
N LEU A 140 30.25 15.63 -14.87
CA LEU A 140 29.40 14.66 -14.21
C LEU A 140 29.96 14.36 -12.83
N LEU A 141 29.09 14.24 -11.84
CA LEU A 141 29.47 13.72 -10.52
C LEU A 141 29.21 12.23 -10.50
N VAL A 142 30.14 11.48 -9.93
CA VAL A 142 30.00 10.04 -9.72
C VAL A 142 30.23 9.69 -8.27
N ASP A 143 29.51 8.67 -7.80
CA ASP A 143 29.75 8.09 -6.49
C ASP A 143 30.96 7.14 -6.51
N ARG A 144 31.18 6.43 -5.39
CA ARG A 144 32.31 5.49 -5.25
C ARG A 144 32.14 4.21 -6.07
N GLU A 145 30.91 3.85 -6.43
CA GLU A 145 30.59 2.66 -7.23
C GLU A 145 30.54 2.97 -8.73
N GLY A 146 30.65 4.25 -9.10
CA GLY A 146 30.65 4.72 -10.48
C GLY A 146 29.26 5.12 -10.99
N PHE A 147 28.25 5.23 -10.12
CA PHE A 147 26.94 5.73 -10.51
C PHE A 147 26.99 7.23 -10.72
N VAL A 148 26.40 7.68 -11.84
CA VAL A 148 26.27 9.10 -12.17
C VAL A 148 25.21 9.72 -11.25
N LEU A 149 25.61 10.78 -10.57
CA LEU A 149 24.75 11.55 -9.70
C LEU A 149 24.05 12.67 -10.47
N PRO A 150 22.80 13.00 -10.11
CA PRO A 150 22.10 14.17 -10.63
C PRO A 150 22.85 15.48 -10.36
N GLY A 151 22.44 16.57 -10.98
CA GLY A 151 22.99 17.90 -10.67
C GLY A 151 22.60 18.41 -9.28
N GLY A 152 23.19 19.52 -8.84
CA GLY A 152 22.75 20.26 -7.65
C GLY A 152 23.60 20.10 -6.38
N TYR A 153 24.69 19.34 -6.44
CA TYR A 153 25.68 19.23 -5.38
C TYR A 153 26.58 20.48 -5.35
N ARG A 154 27.00 20.92 -4.16
CA ARG A 154 27.81 22.13 -3.93
C ARG A 154 29.21 21.80 -3.46
#